data_AF-A0A7S3SUA1-F1
#
_entry.id   AF-A0A7S3SUA1-F1
#
_cell.length_a   1.000
_cell.length_b   1.000
_cell.length_c   1.000
_cell.angle_alpha   90.00
_cell.angle_beta   90.00
_cell.angle_gamma   90.00
#
_symmetry.space_group_name_H-M   'P 1'
#
loop_
_entity.id
_entity.type
_entity.pdbx_description
1 polymer ?
#
loop_
_entity_poly.entity_id
_entity_poly.type
_entity_poly.pdbx_seq_one_letter_code
_entity_poly.pdbx_strand_id
1 'polypeptide(L)'
;PENAIMASRGLVLRATSLLLCLLMTPGLAWRGLALVGRAARPRTSRLAASARRTWAIAEDGRWVSSAAATARGANDVGWSGLSREARASSDASSVTDGDGARLAAAARETAAAAASPAAEAARARPVGDFTPGFHDQEEVGVHEVSDAAEARRVAALLCARDELIHACDTEVADLDLGRSPLGQGRVLCITVYSGPDLDVGSGPGKALFVDTTEPGVLEAFKPWLERESALKVWHNYGFDRHVLYNHGVDVVGFGGDTMHMARLWDASRLAGYSLAALTEELVGRAKVSMKEIFGEPKLRKDGTPGKIIELPPLDSLQASPLTRPDWVQYAVYDAKGTWLLYRELEARLSRMEWLRTRSLFDFYTEYWRPFGELLTDMERAGVMVDVRSKLPLAQTRAQADRDAAELTFRKWAARYTEAAWYMNVGSGTQVQTLLFGGATRRNSAEVLPLRRTFKLERAAFEELHVARLRATGHAHGAEAGAAAREAAARAAAATAAAAKM
;
A
#
# COMPACT_ATOMS: atom_id res chain seq x y z
N PRO A 1 11.97 -42.26 -16.02
CA PRO A 1 11.62 -41.30 -17.10
C PRO A 1 10.25 -40.67 -16.78
N GLU A 2 10.09 -39.78 -15.80
CA GLU A 2 10.85 -38.58 -15.44
C GLU A 2 11.11 -37.61 -16.61
N ASN A 3 10.54 -36.41 -16.41
CA ASN A 3 10.79 -35.10 -17.04
C ASN A 3 9.82 -34.57 -18.11
N ALA A 4 9.49 -33.28 -17.89
CA ALA A 4 8.65 -32.34 -18.63
C ALA A 4 7.14 -32.58 -18.47
N ILE A 5 6.39 -31.73 -17.75
CA ILE A 5 6.11 -30.35 -18.15
C ILE A 5 6.06 -29.43 -16.91
N MET A 6 6.93 -28.42 -16.95
CA MET A 6 7.07 -27.32 -16.00
C MET A 6 6.17 -26.14 -16.39
N ALA A 7 5.68 -25.46 -15.35
CA ALA A 7 5.52 -24.00 -15.26
C ALA A 7 4.48 -23.28 -16.14
N SER A 8 3.29 -23.06 -15.59
CA SER A 8 2.50 -21.85 -15.87
C SER A 8 2.49 -20.96 -14.61
N ARG A 9 3.38 -19.97 -14.57
CA ARG A 9 3.40 -18.94 -13.53
C ARG A 9 2.22 -17.99 -13.74
N GLY A 10 1.23 -18.06 -12.86
CA GLY A 10 0.10 -17.12 -12.80
C GLY A 10 0.51 -15.81 -12.13
N LEU A 11 0.19 -14.69 -12.76
CA LEU A 11 0.41 -13.35 -12.24
C LEU A 11 -0.72 -13.01 -11.26
N VAL A 12 -0.46 -13.09 -9.95
CA VAL A 12 -1.37 -12.60 -8.90
C VAL A 12 -1.27 -11.08 -8.86
N LEU A 13 -2.37 -10.37 -9.16
CA LEU A 13 -2.47 -8.91 -9.09
C LEU A 13 -3.34 -8.47 -7.90
N ARG A 14 -2.90 -7.39 -7.26
CA ARG A 14 -3.34 -6.80 -5.98
C ARG A 14 -4.86 -6.69 -5.78
N ALA A 15 -5.34 -7.17 -4.62
CA ALA A 15 -6.67 -6.85 -4.06
C ALA A 15 -6.64 -6.51 -2.55
N THR A 16 -5.49 -6.07 -2.01
CA THR A 16 -5.34 -5.83 -0.56
C THR A 16 -5.93 -4.51 -0.06
N SER A 17 -6.23 -3.52 -0.92
CA SER A 17 -6.72 -2.20 -0.45
C SER A 17 -8.19 -1.91 -0.73
N LEU A 18 -8.87 -2.62 -1.63
CA LEU A 18 -10.27 -2.31 -1.97
C LEU A 18 -11.30 -3.07 -1.12
N LEU A 19 -10.98 -4.28 -0.67
CA LEU A 19 -11.94 -5.11 0.06
C LEU A 19 -12.19 -4.58 1.49
N LEU A 20 -11.19 -3.99 2.13
CA LEU A 20 -11.30 -3.38 3.45
C LEU A 20 -12.13 -2.07 3.44
N CYS A 21 -12.04 -1.28 2.35
CA CYS A 21 -12.78 -0.02 2.21
C CYS A 21 -14.27 -0.23 1.85
N LEU A 22 -14.60 -1.31 1.13
CA LEU A 22 -15.97 -1.58 0.68
C LEU A 22 -16.86 -2.27 1.72
N LEU A 23 -16.29 -2.93 2.73
CA LEU A 23 -17.06 -3.66 3.74
C LEU A 23 -17.20 -2.91 5.09
N MET A 24 -16.52 -1.78 5.28
CA MET A 24 -16.49 -1.04 6.55
C MET A 24 -17.10 0.37 6.48
N THR A 25 -17.81 0.70 5.40
CA THR A 25 -18.61 1.93 5.31
C THR A 25 -20.09 1.64 5.62
N PRO A 26 -20.68 2.20 6.69
CA PRO A 26 -22.10 2.06 6.92
C PRO A 26 -22.85 2.91 5.87
N GLY A 27 -23.54 2.26 4.93
CA GLY A 27 -24.53 2.94 4.08
C GLY A 27 -24.54 2.64 2.59
N LEU A 28 -23.69 1.77 2.04
CA LEU A 28 -23.65 1.51 0.58
C LEU A 28 -24.05 0.09 0.15
N ALA A 29 -24.35 -0.83 1.07
CA ALA A 29 -24.64 -2.23 0.74
C ALA A 29 -26.11 -2.56 0.40
N TRP A 30 -27.03 -1.58 0.39
CA TRP A 30 -28.46 -1.83 0.11
C TRP A 30 -28.97 -1.01 -1.07
N ARG A 31 -28.53 -1.35 -2.28
CA ARG A 31 -29.18 -1.03 -3.57
C ARG A 31 -28.44 -1.75 -4.71
N GLY A 32 -28.58 -3.07 -4.78
CA GLY A 32 -27.91 -3.86 -5.82
C GLY A 32 -28.49 -5.24 -6.12
N LEU A 33 -29.55 -5.67 -5.44
CA LEU A 33 -30.21 -6.95 -5.74
C LEU A 33 -31.73 -6.78 -5.65
N ALA A 34 -32.36 -6.39 -6.77
CA ALA A 34 -33.77 -6.64 -7.05
C ALA A 34 -34.05 -6.29 -8.52
N LEU A 35 -33.89 -7.26 -9.43
CA LEU A 35 -34.48 -7.18 -10.76
C LEU A 35 -34.64 -8.58 -11.36
N VAL A 36 -35.71 -9.27 -10.96
CA VAL A 36 -36.37 -10.31 -11.76
C VAL A 36 -37.89 -10.09 -11.67
N GLY A 37 -38.51 -9.82 -12.81
CA GLY A 37 -39.93 -10.15 -13.06
C GLY A 37 -40.96 -9.02 -13.00
N ARG A 38 -41.30 -8.44 -14.17
CA ARG A 38 -42.63 -8.49 -14.84
C ARG A 38 -43.00 -7.23 -15.64
N ALA A 39 -43.34 -7.50 -16.91
CA ALA A 39 -44.41 -6.95 -17.76
C ALA A 39 -44.48 -5.45 -18.17
N ALA A 40 -44.32 -5.27 -19.50
CA ALA A 40 -44.79 -4.23 -20.45
C ALA A 40 -46.19 -3.61 -20.14
N ARG A 41 -46.63 -2.39 -20.52
CA ARG A 41 -46.47 -1.38 -21.62
C ARG A 41 -47.10 -0.02 -21.12
N PRO A 42 -47.33 1.06 -21.93
CA PRO A 42 -46.44 1.92 -22.74
C PRO A 42 -46.58 3.47 -22.49
N ARG A 43 -45.55 4.22 -22.92
CA ARG A 43 -45.44 5.65 -23.37
C ARG A 43 -46.42 6.74 -22.87
N THR A 44 -45.86 7.83 -22.32
CA THR A 44 -46.01 9.24 -22.82
C THR A 44 -44.85 10.14 -22.36
N SER A 45 -44.56 11.16 -23.17
CA SER A 45 -43.45 12.13 -23.15
C SER A 45 -43.60 13.35 -22.22
N ARG A 46 -42.49 13.89 -21.68
CA ARG A 46 -41.99 15.30 -21.83
C ARG A 46 -41.10 15.75 -20.65
N LEU A 47 -39.96 16.35 -21.04
CA LEU A 47 -39.08 17.36 -20.41
C LEU A 47 -39.47 17.98 -19.05
N ALA A 48 -38.51 18.10 -18.12
CA ALA A 48 -37.95 19.36 -17.59
C ALA A 48 -37.16 19.15 -16.27
N ALA A 49 -36.29 20.10 -15.96
CA ALA A 49 -35.14 20.00 -15.06
C ALA A 49 -35.40 20.24 -13.56
N SER A 50 -34.46 19.72 -12.75
CA SER A 50 -33.87 20.28 -11.51
C SER A 50 -34.77 20.89 -10.41
N ALA A 51 -34.85 20.17 -9.28
CA ALA A 51 -34.63 20.63 -7.89
C ALA A 51 -35.31 19.64 -6.93
N ARG A 52 -34.56 18.77 -6.25
CA ARG A 52 -35.15 17.91 -5.21
C ARG A 52 -35.00 18.57 -3.84
N ARG A 53 -36.12 19.09 -3.33
CA ARG A 53 -36.33 19.40 -1.92
C ARG A 53 -36.40 18.09 -1.13
N THR A 54 -35.62 17.95 -0.08
CA THR A 54 -35.75 16.85 0.88
C THR A 54 -36.69 17.25 2.01
N TRP A 55 -37.51 16.30 2.45
CA TRP A 55 -38.44 16.43 3.55
C TRP A 55 -37.99 15.51 4.69
N ALA A 56 -38.14 15.96 5.93
CA ALA A 56 -37.91 15.14 7.12
C ALA A 56 -39.16 15.17 8.01
N ILE A 57 -39.30 14.11 8.81
CA ILE A 57 -40.35 13.97 9.83
C ILE A 57 -39.71 14.28 11.18
N ALA A 58 -40.28 15.22 11.92
CA ALA A 58 -39.84 15.52 13.29
C ALA A 58 -40.32 14.43 14.27
N GLU A 59 -39.74 14.40 15.48
CA GLU A 59 -40.04 13.37 16.50
C GLU A 59 -41.52 13.34 16.95
N ASP A 60 -42.33 14.35 16.60
CA ASP A 60 -43.78 14.41 16.85
C ASP A 60 -44.66 13.97 15.65
N GLY A 61 -44.04 13.50 14.56
CA GLY A 61 -44.73 12.94 13.39
C GLY A 61 -45.19 13.94 12.34
N ARG A 62 -44.82 15.22 12.41
CA ARG A 62 -45.14 16.22 11.37
C ARG A 62 -44.03 16.39 10.33
N TRP A 63 -44.43 16.69 9.09
CA TRP A 63 -43.54 16.93 7.95
C TRP A 63 -43.07 18.39 7.88
N VAL A 64 -41.76 18.63 7.76
CA VAL A 64 -41.19 19.99 7.70
C VAL A 64 -40.25 20.15 6.51
N SER A 65 -40.32 21.30 5.83
CA SER A 65 -39.44 21.67 4.70
C SER A 65 -38.29 22.60 5.14
N SER A 66 -37.10 22.45 4.56
CA SER A 66 -35.85 23.13 4.96
C SER A 66 -35.72 24.62 4.59
N ALA A 67 -36.69 25.47 4.95
CA ALA A 67 -36.59 26.93 4.78
C ALA A 67 -36.69 27.73 6.08
N ALA A 68 -36.70 27.09 7.25
CA ALA A 68 -36.85 27.79 8.53
C ALA A 68 -35.99 27.17 9.64
N ALA A 69 -34.68 27.41 9.62
CA ALA A 69 -33.79 27.23 10.78
C ALA A 69 -32.44 27.96 10.58
N THR A 70 -32.47 29.22 10.16
CA THR A 70 -31.30 30.11 10.25
C THR A 70 -31.74 31.44 10.83
N ALA A 71 -31.83 31.51 12.15
CA ALA A 71 -31.61 32.73 12.93
C ALA A 71 -31.79 32.41 14.42
N ARG A 72 -30.68 32.09 15.10
CA ARG A 72 -30.26 32.68 16.40
C ARG A 72 -29.20 31.80 17.06
N GLY A 73 -28.02 32.40 17.26
CA GLY A 73 -27.08 32.03 18.30
C GLY A 73 -25.96 31.08 17.89
N ALA A 74 -24.83 31.62 17.43
CA ALA A 74 -23.50 31.38 18.03
C ALA A 74 -22.42 31.90 17.07
N ASN A 75 -21.73 32.94 17.53
CA ASN A 75 -20.45 33.37 17.00
C ASN A 75 -19.37 32.31 17.27
N ASP A 76 -18.42 32.26 16.34
CA ASP A 76 -16.98 32.00 16.53
C ASP A 76 -16.54 30.73 17.28
N VAL A 77 -16.32 29.66 16.50
CA VAL A 77 -15.11 28.82 16.66
C VAL A 77 -14.62 28.40 15.27
N GLY A 78 -13.42 28.86 14.93
CA GLY A 78 -12.83 28.74 13.60
C GLY A 78 -12.42 27.30 13.24
N TRP A 79 -12.86 26.86 12.06
CA TRP A 79 -12.45 25.62 11.43
C TRP A 79 -11.31 25.94 10.45
N SER A 80 -10.07 25.82 10.91
CA SER A 80 -8.87 25.95 10.07
C SER A 80 -7.90 24.82 10.42
N GLY A 81 -7.77 23.82 9.55
CA GLY A 81 -6.75 22.78 9.76
C GLY A 81 -6.90 21.48 8.98
N LEU A 82 -7.42 21.48 7.74
CA LEU A 82 -7.41 20.28 6.88
C LEU A 82 -7.21 20.69 5.42
N SER A 83 -5.97 21.04 5.03
CA SER A 83 -5.57 21.22 3.62
C SER A 83 -4.04 21.39 3.50
N ARG A 84 -3.30 20.28 3.57
CA ARG A 84 -1.86 20.05 3.24
C ARG A 84 -1.62 18.62 3.77
N GLU A 85 -1.29 17.57 3.04
CA GLU A 85 -0.58 17.38 1.77
C GLU A 85 -1.19 16.21 0.99
N ALA A 86 -1.50 16.44 -0.29
CA ALA A 86 -1.69 15.40 -1.31
C ALA A 86 -1.71 16.08 -2.68
N ARG A 87 -0.60 16.71 -3.07
CA ARG A 87 -0.40 17.27 -4.42
C ARG A 87 1.04 17.17 -4.87
N ALA A 88 1.41 15.98 -5.33
CA ALA A 88 2.37 15.66 -6.38
C ALA A 88 2.06 14.18 -6.70
N SER A 89 1.79 13.70 -7.90
CA SER A 89 2.37 13.92 -9.22
C SER A 89 1.34 13.39 -10.23
N SER A 90 1.04 14.12 -11.29
CA SER A 90 0.19 13.64 -12.38
C SER A 90 0.80 14.04 -13.72
N ASP A 91 1.79 13.27 -14.15
CA ASP A 91 2.19 13.16 -15.55
C ASP A 91 1.94 11.73 -16.00
N ALA A 92 0.92 11.55 -16.85
CA ALA A 92 0.64 10.29 -17.52
C ALA A 92 0.37 10.60 -19.01
N SER A 93 1.33 10.26 -19.86
CA SER A 93 1.16 10.03 -21.28
C SER A 93 2.05 8.87 -21.70
N SER A 94 1.48 7.95 -22.49
CA SER A 94 2.07 6.76 -23.14
C SER A 94 2.76 5.72 -22.26
N VAL A 95 2.11 4.56 -22.10
CA VAL A 95 2.65 3.36 -21.42
C VAL A 95 3.67 2.68 -22.34
N THR A 96 4.91 2.54 -21.88
CA THR A 96 5.91 1.62 -22.43
C THR A 96 6.47 0.74 -21.32
N ASP A 97 7.12 -0.38 -21.65
CA ASP A 97 7.61 -1.43 -20.72
C ASP A 97 8.52 -0.93 -19.56
N GLY A 98 8.96 0.33 -19.58
CA GLY A 98 9.70 0.98 -18.49
C GLY A 98 8.87 1.56 -17.34
N ASP A 99 7.55 1.72 -17.50
CA ASP A 99 6.68 2.33 -16.48
C ASP A 99 6.30 1.38 -15.35
N GLY A 100 6.41 0.06 -15.58
CA GLY A 100 6.30 -0.95 -14.52
C GLY A 100 7.37 -0.77 -13.44
N ALA A 101 8.58 -0.37 -13.82
CA ALA A 101 9.68 -0.10 -12.89
C ALA A 101 9.47 1.19 -12.07
N ARG A 102 8.73 2.18 -12.61
CA ARG A 102 8.44 3.44 -11.92
C ARG A 102 7.26 3.35 -10.96
N LEU A 103 6.25 2.55 -11.28
CA LEU A 103 5.17 2.20 -10.34
C LEU A 103 5.68 1.27 -9.22
N ALA A 104 6.62 0.38 -9.52
CA ALA A 104 7.36 -0.38 -8.51
C ALA A 104 8.23 0.54 -7.63
N ALA A 105 8.84 1.60 -8.17
CA ALA A 105 9.58 2.59 -7.39
C ALA A 105 8.67 3.44 -6.46
N ALA A 106 7.48 3.84 -6.91
CA ALA A 106 6.51 4.53 -6.05
C ALA A 106 5.94 3.62 -4.94
N ALA A 107 5.76 2.32 -5.23
CA ALA A 107 5.41 1.33 -4.21
C ALA A 107 6.57 1.02 -3.25
N ARG A 108 7.83 1.03 -3.72
CA ARG A 108 9.04 1.01 -2.87
C ARG A 108 9.10 2.21 -1.95
N GLU A 109 8.67 3.38 -2.42
CA GLU A 109 8.58 4.61 -1.61
C GLU A 109 7.45 4.53 -0.57
N THR A 110 6.34 3.84 -0.86
CA THR A 110 5.24 3.66 0.11
C THR A 110 5.56 2.59 1.16
N ALA A 111 6.30 1.55 0.80
CA ALA A 111 6.80 0.54 1.74
C ALA A 111 7.99 1.04 2.57
N ALA A 112 8.84 1.93 2.01
CA ALA A 112 9.85 2.66 2.77
C ALA A 112 9.24 3.78 3.65
N ALA A 113 8.08 4.33 3.28
CA ALA A 113 7.33 5.31 4.07
C ALA A 113 6.52 4.71 5.24
N ALA A 114 6.69 3.42 5.55
CA ALA A 114 6.40 2.91 6.89
C ALA A 114 7.37 3.48 7.95
N ALA A 115 8.45 4.15 7.53
CA ALA A 115 9.13 5.15 8.33
C ALA A 115 8.33 6.47 8.27
N SER A 116 7.77 6.86 9.42
CA SER A 116 6.93 8.04 9.57
C SER A 116 7.65 9.34 9.13
N PRO A 117 7.01 10.28 8.41
CA PRO A 117 7.55 11.61 8.14
C PRO A 117 7.74 12.48 9.40
N ALA A 118 7.29 12.00 10.58
CA ALA A 118 7.36 12.74 11.84
C ALA A 118 8.75 12.69 12.51
N ALA A 119 9.68 11.84 12.05
CA ALA A 119 11.05 11.77 12.60
C ALA A 119 12.05 12.76 11.96
N GLU A 120 11.69 13.41 10.85
CA GLU A 120 12.63 14.23 10.06
C GLU A 120 12.96 15.60 10.67
N ALA A 121 12.40 15.92 11.85
CA ALA A 121 12.70 17.13 12.61
C ALA A 121 13.70 16.93 13.77
N ALA A 122 14.40 15.80 13.84
CA ALA A 122 15.44 15.56 14.84
C ALA A 122 16.86 15.76 14.25
N ARG A 123 17.45 16.93 14.56
CA ARG A 123 18.89 17.27 14.51
C ARG A 123 19.71 16.67 13.34
N ALA A 124 19.82 17.43 12.25
CA ALA A 124 20.89 17.22 11.27
C ALA A 124 22.26 17.33 11.96
N ARG A 125 22.94 16.19 12.16
CA ARG A 125 24.37 16.17 12.54
C ARG A 125 25.19 16.67 11.34
N PRO A 126 26.23 17.50 11.56
CA PRO A 126 27.13 17.93 10.49
C PRO A 126 27.82 16.73 9.85
N VAL A 127 28.13 16.84 8.55
CA VAL A 127 28.84 15.83 7.76
C VAL A 127 30.27 15.70 8.30
N GLY A 128 30.45 14.82 9.28
CA GLY A 128 31.73 14.49 9.90
C GLY A 128 31.59 13.17 10.62
N ASP A 129 32.36 12.18 10.15
CA ASP A 129 32.47 10.78 10.61
C ASP A 129 31.15 10.00 10.76
N PHE A 130 30.73 9.36 9.66
CA PHE A 130 29.72 8.32 9.71
C PHE A 130 30.37 7.07 10.32
N THR A 131 30.18 6.86 11.62
CA THR A 131 30.41 5.56 12.25
C THR A 131 29.07 4.81 12.28
N PRO A 132 28.79 3.90 11.33
CA PRO A 132 27.61 3.06 11.38
C PRO A 132 27.66 2.18 12.64
N GLY A 133 26.53 2.05 13.33
CA GLY A 133 26.38 1.10 14.42
C GLY A 133 25.22 1.42 15.35
N PHE A 134 24.76 0.40 16.07
CA PHE A 134 23.62 0.45 17.00
C PHE A 134 23.91 1.20 18.33
N HIS A 135 24.94 2.04 18.36
CA HIS A 135 25.75 2.38 19.55
C HIS A 135 25.06 3.16 20.69
N ASP A 136 23.83 3.67 20.50
CA ASP A 136 23.13 4.49 21.50
C ASP A 136 21.87 3.80 22.09
N GLN A 137 21.61 2.53 21.76
CA GLN A 137 20.43 1.78 22.21
C GLN A 137 20.79 0.68 23.21
N GLU A 138 19.85 0.33 24.10
CA GLU A 138 20.01 -0.84 24.99
C GLU A 138 20.14 -2.12 24.14
N GLU A 139 21.31 -2.74 24.21
CA GLU A 139 21.61 -4.00 23.52
C GLU A 139 20.67 -5.11 24.00
N VAL A 140 20.10 -5.84 23.04
CA VAL A 140 19.24 -6.97 23.34
C VAL A 140 20.13 -8.20 23.50
N GLY A 141 20.01 -8.93 24.62
CA GLY A 141 20.70 -10.20 24.77
C GLY A 141 20.20 -11.20 23.73
N VAL A 142 21.13 -11.86 23.01
CA VAL A 142 20.80 -12.76 21.90
C VAL A 142 21.25 -14.20 22.19
N HIS A 143 20.42 -15.14 21.78
CA HIS A 143 20.77 -16.55 21.58
C HIS A 143 20.62 -16.89 20.10
N GLU A 144 21.73 -17.19 19.44
CA GLU A 144 21.77 -17.49 18.02
C GLU A 144 21.49 -18.98 17.78
N VAL A 145 20.64 -19.27 16.80
CA VAL A 145 20.29 -20.62 16.35
C VAL A 145 20.66 -20.74 14.88
N SER A 146 21.80 -21.37 14.61
CA SER A 146 22.41 -21.48 13.27
C SER A 146 22.65 -22.92 12.82
N ASP A 147 22.12 -23.92 13.53
CA ASP A 147 22.16 -25.31 13.09
C ASP A 147 20.87 -26.06 13.42
N ALA A 148 20.59 -27.12 12.65
CA ALA A 148 19.34 -27.84 12.73
C ALA A 148 19.15 -28.61 14.06
N ALA A 149 20.21 -28.99 14.77
CA ALA A 149 20.10 -29.71 16.04
C ALA A 149 19.70 -28.75 17.17
N GLU A 150 20.35 -27.60 17.23
CA GLU A 150 19.98 -26.53 18.14
C GLU A 150 18.56 -26.01 17.84
N ALA A 151 18.23 -25.84 16.56
CA ALA A 151 16.90 -25.45 16.12
C ALA A 151 15.81 -26.41 16.63
N ARG A 152 16.03 -27.73 16.53
CA ARG A 152 15.10 -28.73 17.08
C ARG A 152 14.97 -28.63 18.59
N ARG A 153 16.07 -28.43 19.31
CA ARG A 153 16.08 -28.30 20.78
C ARG A 153 15.28 -27.08 21.22
N VAL A 154 15.54 -25.93 20.61
CA VAL A 154 14.85 -24.67 20.93
C VAL A 154 13.38 -24.74 20.52
N ALA A 155 13.05 -25.24 19.34
CA ALA A 155 11.65 -25.41 18.92
C ALA A 155 10.87 -26.34 19.85
N ALA A 156 11.49 -27.44 20.31
CA ALA A 156 10.88 -28.34 21.30
C ALA A 156 10.66 -27.66 22.65
N LEU A 157 11.61 -26.83 23.11
CA LEU A 157 11.46 -26.03 24.31
C LEU A 157 10.29 -25.04 24.17
N LEU A 158 10.21 -24.30 23.07
CA LEU A 158 9.11 -23.36 22.83
C LEU A 158 7.76 -24.09 22.74
N CYS A 159 7.70 -25.29 22.15
CA CYS A 159 6.49 -26.12 22.16
C CYS A 159 6.03 -26.53 23.57
N ALA A 160 6.96 -26.66 24.52
CA ALA A 160 6.69 -27.01 25.92
C ALA A 160 6.38 -25.79 26.79
N ARG A 161 6.31 -24.59 26.21
CA ARG A 161 6.06 -23.32 26.88
C ARG A 161 4.83 -22.61 26.29
N ASP A 162 3.74 -23.35 26.11
CA ASP A 162 2.51 -22.85 25.49
C ASP A 162 1.75 -21.85 26.38
N GLU A 163 2.12 -21.73 27.65
CA GLU A 163 1.68 -20.66 28.54
C GLU A 163 2.26 -19.28 28.20
N LEU A 164 3.33 -19.23 27.39
CA LEU A 164 3.98 -17.99 26.99
C LEU A 164 3.40 -17.43 25.69
N ILE A 165 3.56 -16.12 25.53
CA ILE A 165 3.35 -15.43 24.25
C ILE A 165 4.71 -15.17 23.62
N HIS A 166 4.84 -15.53 22.35
CA HIS A 166 6.07 -15.39 21.59
C HIS A 166 5.93 -14.28 20.54
N ALA A 167 6.58 -13.15 20.73
CA ALA A 167 6.64 -12.14 19.67
C ALA A 167 7.62 -12.59 18.61
N CYS A 168 7.21 -12.53 17.35
CA CYS A 168 7.97 -13.04 16.21
C CYS A 168 8.07 -11.98 15.12
N ASP A 169 9.15 -12.05 14.35
CA ASP A 169 9.38 -11.21 13.18
C ASP A 169 10.24 -11.96 12.14
N THR A 170 10.17 -11.56 10.87
CA THR A 170 10.97 -12.13 9.79
C THR A 170 11.72 -11.07 8.99
N GLU A 171 12.99 -11.34 8.71
CA GLU A 171 13.74 -10.56 7.72
C GLU A 171 13.74 -11.28 6.38
N VAL A 172 13.46 -10.54 5.29
CA VAL A 172 13.15 -11.14 3.99
C VAL A 172 13.93 -10.48 2.85
N ALA A 173 14.64 -11.29 2.05
CA ALA A 173 15.27 -10.87 0.80
C ALA A 173 14.38 -11.18 -0.42
N ASP A 174 14.84 -10.78 -1.61
CA ASP A 174 14.23 -11.18 -2.90
C ASP A 174 12.76 -10.76 -3.07
N LEU A 175 12.41 -9.57 -2.57
CA LEU A 175 11.05 -9.03 -2.58
C LEU A 175 10.91 -7.83 -3.52
N ASP A 176 9.87 -7.85 -4.35
CA ASP A 176 9.35 -6.65 -5.00
C ASP A 176 8.25 -6.00 -4.14
N LEU A 177 8.58 -4.88 -3.48
CA LEU A 177 7.65 -4.05 -2.68
C LEU A 177 6.43 -3.56 -3.49
N GLY A 178 6.52 -3.59 -4.83
CA GLY A 178 5.43 -3.35 -5.75
C GLY A 178 4.39 -4.47 -5.84
N ARG A 179 4.58 -5.60 -5.16
CA ARG A 179 3.76 -6.80 -5.32
C ARG A 179 3.44 -7.45 -3.97
N SER A 180 2.44 -8.33 -3.95
CA SER A 180 2.10 -9.11 -2.75
C SER A 180 3.27 -10.04 -2.39
N PRO A 181 3.57 -10.28 -1.09
CA PRO A 181 4.59 -11.24 -0.68
C PRO A 181 4.24 -12.70 -1.04
N LEU A 182 2.99 -12.99 -1.45
CA LEU A 182 2.59 -14.31 -1.87
C LEU A 182 3.37 -14.78 -3.11
N GLY A 183 4.05 -15.92 -2.98
CA GLY A 183 4.85 -16.54 -4.03
C GLY A 183 6.20 -15.86 -4.31
N GLN A 184 6.67 -14.98 -3.43
CA GLN A 184 7.99 -14.35 -3.53
C GLN A 184 8.60 -14.04 -2.15
N GLY A 185 9.86 -13.64 -2.13
CA GLY A 185 10.60 -13.38 -0.89
C GLY A 185 11.24 -14.65 -0.33
N ARG A 186 12.44 -14.50 0.22
CA ARG A 186 13.20 -15.55 0.90
C ARG A 186 13.48 -15.10 2.32
N VAL A 187 13.00 -15.88 3.29
CA VAL A 187 13.23 -15.61 4.72
C VAL A 187 14.71 -15.82 5.04
N LEU A 188 15.36 -14.80 5.58
CA LEU A 188 16.76 -14.80 6.00
C LEU A 188 16.92 -15.19 7.47
N CYS A 189 16.02 -14.72 8.32
CA CYS A 189 15.95 -15.12 9.70
C CYS A 189 14.52 -15.01 10.26
N ILE A 190 14.31 -15.71 11.37
CA ILE A 190 13.15 -15.51 12.24
C ILE A 190 13.70 -15.04 13.58
N THR A 191 13.15 -13.96 14.13
CA THR A 191 13.48 -13.55 15.49
C THR A 191 12.32 -13.82 16.42
N VAL A 192 12.61 -14.24 17.65
CA VAL A 192 11.59 -14.60 18.64
C VAL A 192 11.95 -14.01 20.00
N TYR A 193 11.00 -13.34 20.65
CA TYR A 193 11.13 -12.90 22.02
C TYR A 193 9.93 -13.35 22.85
N SER A 194 10.20 -14.07 23.94
CA SER A 194 9.14 -14.72 24.75
C SER A 194 9.02 -14.14 26.17
N GLY A 195 9.62 -12.98 26.41
CA GLY A 195 9.65 -12.32 27.71
C GLY A 195 10.95 -12.54 28.49
N PRO A 196 11.07 -11.91 29.66
CA PRO A 196 12.31 -11.86 30.44
C PRO A 196 12.67 -13.17 31.15
N ASP A 197 11.72 -14.09 31.31
CA ASP A 197 11.91 -15.29 32.14
C ASP A 197 12.26 -16.55 31.34
N LEU A 198 12.11 -16.52 30.01
CA LEU A 198 12.47 -17.68 29.19
C LEU A 198 14.00 -17.80 29.11
N ASP A 199 14.52 -18.93 29.56
CA ASP A 199 15.91 -19.33 29.37
C ASP A 199 15.97 -20.53 28.44
N VAL A 200 16.73 -20.40 27.35
CA VAL A 200 16.96 -21.47 26.37
C VAL A 200 18.29 -22.19 26.58
N GLY A 201 18.99 -21.95 27.69
CA GLY A 201 20.29 -22.52 28.05
C GLY A 201 21.46 -21.53 27.95
N SER A 202 21.20 -20.26 27.68
CA SER A 202 22.21 -19.20 27.59
C SER A 202 21.93 -18.01 28.51
N GLY A 203 20.98 -18.17 29.43
CA GLY A 203 20.52 -17.15 30.37
C GLY A 203 19.11 -16.66 30.05
N PRO A 204 18.36 -16.19 31.05
CA PRO A 204 16.97 -15.76 30.89
C PRO A 204 16.86 -14.47 30.08
N GLY A 205 15.74 -14.32 29.37
CA GLY A 205 15.33 -13.06 28.77
C GLY A 205 16.08 -12.67 27.49
N LYS A 206 16.73 -13.65 26.84
CA LYS A 206 17.38 -13.46 25.55
C LYS A 206 16.38 -13.62 24.40
N ALA A 207 16.54 -12.78 23.38
CA ALA A 207 15.87 -12.96 22.10
C ALA A 207 16.57 -14.06 21.30
N LEU A 208 15.78 -14.81 20.53
CA LEU A 208 16.29 -15.81 19.60
C LEU A 208 16.53 -15.13 18.25
N PHE A 209 17.71 -15.35 17.67
CA PHE A 209 17.98 -15.08 16.27
C PHE A 209 18.13 -16.42 15.56
N VAL A 210 17.13 -16.81 14.76
CA VAL A 210 17.10 -18.09 14.05
C VAL A 210 17.53 -17.85 12.62
N ASP A 211 18.76 -18.24 12.28
CA ASP A 211 19.32 -18.05 10.94
C ASP A 211 18.74 -19.10 9.97
N THR A 212 17.78 -18.70 9.15
CA THR A 212 17.10 -19.60 8.21
C THR A 212 17.89 -19.78 6.90
N THR A 213 19.03 -19.09 6.74
CA THR A 213 19.96 -19.36 5.64
C THR A 213 20.76 -20.65 5.87
N GLU A 214 20.83 -21.10 7.12
CA GLU A 214 21.53 -22.33 7.49
C GLU A 214 20.68 -23.58 7.18
N PRO A 215 21.27 -24.63 6.58
CA PRO A 215 20.52 -25.80 6.12
C PRO A 215 19.71 -26.50 7.22
N GLY A 216 18.40 -26.64 6.99
CA GLY A 216 17.49 -27.40 7.85
C GLY A 216 17.08 -26.69 9.14
N VAL A 217 17.49 -25.44 9.38
CA VAL A 217 17.08 -24.66 10.55
C VAL A 217 15.59 -24.32 10.50
N LEU A 218 15.09 -23.79 9.38
CA LEU A 218 13.66 -23.48 9.22
C LEU A 218 12.79 -24.74 9.38
N GLU A 219 13.25 -25.85 8.81
CA GLU A 219 12.51 -27.12 8.82
C GLU A 219 12.45 -27.72 10.22
N ALA A 220 13.50 -27.51 11.02
CA ALA A 220 13.54 -27.87 12.43
C ALA A 220 12.62 -26.99 13.30
N PHE A 221 12.38 -25.73 12.92
CA PHE A 221 11.46 -24.82 13.60
C PHE A 221 10.00 -25.00 13.22
N LYS A 222 9.72 -25.58 12.04
CA LYS A 222 8.38 -25.82 11.50
C LYS A 222 7.38 -26.42 12.53
N PRO A 223 7.72 -27.46 13.32
CA PRO A 223 6.77 -28.04 14.29
C PRO A 223 6.27 -27.05 15.35
N TRP A 224 7.05 -26.03 15.70
CA TRP A 224 6.62 -24.97 16.62
C TRP A 224 5.81 -23.89 15.89
N LEU A 225 6.27 -23.46 14.70
CA LEU A 225 5.57 -22.47 13.87
C LEU A 225 4.14 -22.92 13.52
N GLU A 226 3.96 -24.21 13.23
CA GLU A 226 2.66 -24.82 12.88
C GLU A 226 1.88 -25.33 14.11
N ARG A 227 2.26 -24.94 15.33
CA ARG A 227 1.57 -25.34 16.56
C ARG A 227 0.51 -24.32 16.97
N GLU A 228 -0.76 -24.73 16.93
CA GLU A 228 -1.89 -23.86 17.30
C GLU A 228 -1.87 -23.40 18.77
N SER A 229 -1.43 -24.27 19.69
CA SER A 229 -1.39 -23.94 21.12
C SER A 229 -0.28 -22.95 21.51
N ALA A 230 0.79 -22.86 20.72
CA ALA A 230 1.86 -21.90 20.96
C ALA A 230 1.52 -20.57 20.30
N LEU A 231 1.16 -19.57 21.10
CA LEU A 231 0.66 -18.30 20.60
C LEU A 231 1.81 -17.37 20.16
N LYS A 232 1.80 -16.97 18.89
CA LYS A 232 2.75 -16.02 18.30
C LYS A 232 2.11 -14.66 18.05
N VAL A 233 2.77 -13.60 18.49
CA VAL A 233 2.37 -12.22 18.24
C VAL A 233 3.29 -11.59 17.20
N TRP A 234 2.72 -10.77 16.34
CA TRP A 234 3.42 -10.17 15.21
C TRP A 234 3.15 -8.67 15.14
N HIS A 235 3.85 -7.99 14.25
CA HIS A 235 3.51 -6.64 13.81
C HIS A 235 3.33 -6.69 12.30
N ASN A 236 2.08 -6.66 11.80
CA ASN A 236 1.72 -6.95 10.41
C ASN A 236 1.84 -8.45 10.01
N TYR A 237 1.17 -9.32 10.78
CA TYR A 237 1.19 -10.79 10.66
C TYR A 237 1.00 -11.32 9.24
N GLY A 238 0.14 -10.69 8.44
CA GLY A 238 -0.15 -11.17 7.08
C GLY A 238 1.09 -11.21 6.19
N PHE A 239 2.03 -10.29 6.37
CA PHE A 239 3.30 -10.31 5.66
C PHE A 239 4.13 -11.55 6.02
N ASP A 240 4.43 -11.73 7.31
CA ASP A 240 5.26 -12.84 7.82
C ASP A 240 4.65 -14.21 7.51
N ARG A 241 3.33 -14.35 7.72
CA ARG A 241 2.61 -15.59 7.43
C ARG A 241 2.65 -15.94 5.94
N HIS A 242 2.70 -14.95 5.05
CA HIS A 242 2.81 -15.19 3.61
C HIS A 242 4.22 -15.59 3.18
N VAL A 243 5.24 -14.90 3.67
CA VAL A 243 6.63 -15.22 3.31
C VAL A 243 7.03 -16.59 3.83
N LEU A 244 6.65 -16.97 5.06
CA LEU A 244 6.91 -18.31 5.61
C LEU A 244 6.14 -19.40 4.84
N TYR A 245 4.93 -19.11 4.37
CA TYR A 245 4.15 -20.04 3.55
C TYR A 245 4.82 -20.36 2.21
N ASN A 246 5.59 -19.43 1.64
CA ASN A 246 6.37 -19.69 0.44
C ASN A 246 7.47 -20.74 0.65
N HIS A 247 7.88 -20.96 1.90
CA HIS A 247 8.81 -22.00 2.32
C HIS A 247 8.10 -23.27 2.82
N GLY A 248 6.79 -23.39 2.59
CA GLY A 248 6.00 -24.54 3.02
C GLY A 248 5.78 -24.59 4.53
N VAL A 249 5.86 -23.47 5.24
CA VAL A 249 5.53 -23.34 6.67
C VAL A 249 4.21 -22.60 6.81
N ASP A 250 3.16 -23.27 7.26
CA ASP A 250 1.88 -22.62 7.54
C ASP A 250 1.79 -22.23 9.01
N VAL A 251 2.28 -21.02 9.31
CA VAL A 251 2.25 -20.49 10.68
C VAL A 251 0.81 -20.42 11.18
N VAL A 252 0.56 -21.09 12.30
CA VAL A 252 -0.69 -21.05 13.08
C VAL A 252 -0.38 -20.73 14.54
N GLY A 253 -1.42 -20.66 15.37
CA GLY A 253 -1.30 -20.20 16.75
C GLY A 253 -1.16 -18.68 16.78
N PHE A 254 -2.03 -17.97 16.05
CA PHE A 254 -2.03 -16.53 16.01
C PHE A 254 -2.46 -15.96 17.37
N GLY A 255 -1.49 -15.43 18.13
CA GLY A 255 -1.69 -14.80 19.43
C GLY A 255 -2.17 -13.36 19.32
N GLY A 256 -1.77 -12.66 18.26
CA GLY A 256 -2.22 -11.31 17.96
C GLY A 256 -1.29 -10.55 17.01
N ASP A 257 -1.74 -9.37 16.60
CA ASP A 257 -1.03 -8.41 15.77
C ASP A 257 -1.12 -7.06 16.45
N THR A 258 0.04 -6.52 16.83
CA THR A 258 0.14 -5.25 17.55
C THR A 258 -0.34 -4.06 16.72
N MET A 259 -0.29 -4.14 15.39
CA MET A 259 -0.87 -3.13 14.50
C MET A 259 -2.41 -3.13 14.60
N HIS A 260 -3.04 -4.32 14.65
CA HIS A 260 -4.48 -4.44 14.87
C HIS A 260 -4.87 -3.92 16.25
N MET A 261 -4.13 -4.32 17.29
CA MET A 261 -4.39 -3.90 18.66
C MET A 261 -4.27 -2.37 18.82
N ALA A 262 -3.24 -1.76 18.21
CA ALA A 262 -3.07 -0.30 18.23
C ALA A 262 -4.19 0.41 17.47
N ARG A 263 -4.64 -0.14 16.33
CA ARG A 263 -5.78 0.38 15.58
C ARG A 263 -7.09 0.32 16.36
N LEU A 264 -7.29 -0.73 17.14
CA LEU A 264 -8.45 -0.88 18.01
C LEU A 264 -8.39 0.09 19.19
N TRP A 265 -7.19 0.32 19.75
CA TRP A 265 -6.97 1.24 20.86
C TRP A 265 -7.26 2.69 20.47
N ASP A 266 -6.73 3.15 19.33
CA ASP A 266 -7.03 4.48 18.79
C ASP A 266 -6.97 4.45 17.26
N ALA A 267 -8.14 4.45 16.62
CA ALA A 267 -8.27 4.45 15.17
C ALA A 267 -8.01 5.82 14.50
N SER A 268 -7.90 6.90 15.29
CA SER A 268 -7.79 8.28 14.82
C SER A 268 -6.35 8.79 14.68
N ARG A 269 -5.36 7.95 15.05
CA ARG A 269 -3.93 8.28 15.03
C ARG A 269 -3.47 8.79 13.67
N LEU A 270 -2.84 9.97 13.68
CA LEU A 270 -2.21 10.58 12.50
C LEU A 270 -0.77 10.11 12.28
N ALA A 271 -0.07 9.72 13.35
CA ALA A 271 1.33 9.24 13.30
C ALA A 271 1.48 7.84 12.65
N GLY A 272 0.36 7.19 12.30
CA GLY A 272 0.34 5.84 11.77
C GLY A 272 0.42 4.75 12.84
N TYR A 273 0.68 3.52 12.40
CA TYR A 273 0.73 2.32 13.22
C TYR A 273 2.00 1.49 12.97
N SER A 274 3.07 2.12 12.46
CA SER A 274 4.34 1.40 12.30
C SER A 274 4.93 1.05 13.66
N LEU A 275 5.69 -0.04 13.70
CA LEU A 275 6.34 -0.51 14.91
C LEU A 275 7.16 0.59 15.56
N ALA A 276 7.97 1.31 14.76
CA ALA A 276 8.81 2.41 15.24
C ALA A 276 8.01 3.51 15.94
N ALA A 277 6.91 3.98 15.34
CA ALA A 277 6.08 5.03 15.91
C ALA A 277 5.39 4.58 17.20
N LEU A 278 4.91 3.33 17.24
CA LEU A 278 4.23 2.78 18.40
C LEU A 278 5.17 2.45 19.56
N THR A 279 6.35 1.89 19.29
CA THR A 279 7.33 1.58 20.36
C THR A 279 7.91 2.86 20.94
N GLU A 280 8.15 3.89 20.13
CA GLU A 280 8.61 5.19 20.63
C GLU A 280 7.56 5.82 21.56
N GLU A 281 6.30 5.89 21.12
CA GLU A 281 5.24 6.55 21.87
C GLU A 281 4.79 5.77 23.11
N LEU A 282 4.59 4.46 22.99
CA LEU A 282 3.91 3.66 24.02
C LEU A 282 4.89 2.97 24.96
N VAL A 283 6.11 2.70 24.50
CA VAL A 283 7.12 1.94 25.26
C VAL A 283 8.36 2.80 25.55
N GLY A 284 8.50 3.98 24.94
CA GLY A 284 9.68 4.83 25.08
C GLY A 284 10.92 4.27 24.38
N ARG A 285 10.73 3.42 23.37
CA ARG A 285 11.79 2.69 22.67
C ARG A 285 11.83 3.14 21.20
N ALA A 286 12.71 4.10 20.90
CA ALA A 286 12.87 4.64 19.55
C ALA A 286 13.66 3.68 18.66
N LYS A 287 13.07 3.27 17.53
CA LYS A 287 13.72 2.38 16.55
C LYS A 287 14.52 3.21 15.54
N VAL A 288 15.80 2.86 15.36
CA VAL A 288 16.65 3.44 14.30
C VAL A 288 16.31 2.79 12.96
N SER A 289 16.24 3.57 11.89
CA SER A 289 15.88 3.04 10.58
C SER A 289 17.00 2.18 10.00
N MET A 290 16.65 1.14 9.23
CA MET A 290 17.63 0.24 8.59
C MET A 290 18.60 1.02 7.69
N LYS A 291 18.12 2.09 7.05
CA LYS A 291 18.92 2.98 6.19
C LYS A 291 19.90 3.85 6.98
N GLU A 292 19.61 4.18 8.23
CA GLU A 292 20.56 4.88 9.10
C GLU A 292 21.68 3.96 9.58
N ILE A 293 21.39 2.68 9.84
CA ILE A 293 22.37 1.71 10.34
C ILE A 293 23.26 1.20 9.20
N PHE A 294 22.65 0.76 8.10
CA PHE A 294 23.35 0.02 7.02
C PHE A 294 23.41 0.80 5.70
N GLY A 295 22.85 2.00 5.64
CA GLY A 295 22.80 2.76 4.40
C GLY A 295 24.17 3.22 3.94
N GLU A 296 24.49 2.94 2.69
CA GLU A 296 25.74 3.34 2.06
C GLU A 296 25.49 4.44 1.02
N PRO A 297 26.35 5.47 0.94
CA PRO A 297 26.22 6.49 -0.09
C PRO A 297 26.54 5.89 -1.47
N LYS A 298 25.56 5.99 -2.38
CA LYS A 298 25.74 5.59 -3.77
C LYS A 298 26.90 6.36 -4.40
N LEU A 299 27.90 5.64 -4.89
CA LEU A 299 29.03 6.25 -5.58
C LEU A 299 28.56 6.90 -6.89
N ARG A 300 29.07 8.10 -7.16
CA ARG A 300 28.92 8.77 -8.46
C ARG A 300 29.80 8.09 -9.51
N LYS A 301 29.63 8.47 -10.78
CA LYS A 301 30.48 7.99 -11.89
C LYS A 301 31.97 8.27 -11.70
N ASP A 302 32.32 9.24 -10.85
CA ASP A 302 33.69 9.63 -10.51
C ASP A 302 34.25 8.92 -9.26
N GLY A 303 33.50 7.99 -8.67
CA GLY A 303 33.89 7.25 -7.46
C GLY A 303 33.70 8.01 -6.14
N THR A 304 33.19 9.25 -6.17
CA THR A 304 32.91 10.02 -4.94
C THR A 304 31.55 9.66 -4.32
N PRO A 305 31.39 9.73 -2.99
CA PRO A 305 30.10 9.52 -2.33
C PRO A 305 29.01 10.48 -2.83
N GLY A 306 27.90 9.91 -3.32
CA GLY A 306 26.70 10.64 -3.70
C GLY A 306 25.84 11.04 -2.50
N LYS A 307 24.79 11.83 -2.76
CA LYS A 307 23.77 12.19 -1.75
C LYS A 307 22.71 11.13 -1.55
N ILE A 308 22.61 10.18 -2.49
CA ILE A 308 21.62 9.11 -2.44
C ILE A 308 22.21 8.00 -1.59
N ILE A 309 21.61 7.76 -0.43
CA ILE A 309 21.92 6.60 0.40
C ILE A 309 21.10 5.42 -0.11
N GLU A 310 21.78 4.33 -0.45
CA GLU A 310 21.19 3.05 -0.87
C GLU A 310 21.45 2.00 0.21
N LEU A 311 20.46 1.14 0.41
CA LEU A 311 20.60 0.02 1.33
C LEU A 311 21.22 -1.15 0.57
N PRO A 312 22.30 -1.78 1.06
CA PRO A 312 22.83 -3.00 0.49
C PRO A 312 21.80 -4.13 0.50
N PRO A 313 21.97 -5.18 -0.34
CA PRO A 313 21.12 -6.36 -0.26
C PRO A 313 21.13 -6.97 1.15
N LEU A 314 19.94 -7.28 1.69
CA LEU A 314 19.78 -7.70 3.09
C LEU A 314 20.52 -9.01 3.40
N ASP A 315 20.59 -9.94 2.43
CA ASP A 315 21.34 -11.18 2.58
C ASP A 315 22.85 -10.94 2.71
N SER A 316 23.37 -9.89 2.06
CA SER A 316 24.75 -9.46 2.22
C SER A 316 25.01 -8.87 3.60
N LEU A 317 24.03 -8.18 4.19
CA LEU A 317 24.13 -7.63 5.56
C LEU A 317 24.21 -8.75 6.60
N GLN A 318 23.41 -9.81 6.45
CA GLN A 318 23.42 -10.96 7.34
C GLN A 318 24.68 -11.82 7.20
N ALA A 319 25.19 -11.99 5.99
CA ALA A 319 26.35 -12.84 5.71
C ALA A 319 27.69 -12.17 6.04
N SER A 320 27.76 -10.84 5.99
CA SER A 320 28.99 -10.09 6.23
C SER A 320 29.34 -10.04 7.72
N PRO A 321 30.54 -10.51 8.14
CA PRO A 321 30.97 -10.43 9.54
C PRO A 321 31.04 -9.00 10.09
N LEU A 322 31.12 -7.99 9.22
CA LEU A 322 31.20 -6.59 9.62
C LEU A 322 29.83 -6.01 9.99
N THR A 323 28.76 -6.46 9.33
CA THR A 323 27.40 -5.93 9.53
C THR A 323 26.51 -6.87 10.31
N ARG A 324 26.85 -8.17 10.37
CA ARG A 324 26.06 -9.19 11.05
C ARG A 324 25.74 -8.85 12.51
N PRO A 325 26.68 -8.33 13.34
CA PRO A 325 26.34 -7.99 14.73
C PRO A 325 25.21 -6.96 14.83
N ASP A 326 25.29 -5.87 14.07
CA ASP A 326 24.23 -4.85 14.03
C ASP A 326 22.95 -5.37 13.38
N TRP A 327 23.05 -6.26 12.37
CA TRP A 327 21.92 -6.90 11.71
C TRP A 327 21.12 -7.78 12.68
N VAL A 328 21.84 -8.62 13.45
CA VAL A 328 21.25 -9.45 14.49
C VAL A 328 20.56 -8.59 15.53
N GLN A 329 21.23 -7.52 16.01
CA GLN A 329 20.63 -6.58 16.96
C GLN A 329 19.38 -5.89 16.40
N TYR A 330 19.41 -5.44 15.15
CA TYR A 330 18.26 -4.86 14.46
C TYR A 330 17.07 -5.82 14.45
N ALA A 331 17.26 -7.06 13.99
CA ALA A 331 16.19 -8.03 13.83
C ALA A 331 15.58 -8.46 15.18
N VAL A 332 16.40 -8.66 16.21
CA VAL A 332 15.87 -9.05 17.55
C VAL A 332 15.19 -7.89 18.26
N TYR A 333 15.55 -6.64 17.91
CA TYR A 333 14.91 -5.45 18.44
C TYR A 333 13.43 -5.42 18.07
N ASP A 334 13.07 -5.86 16.86
CA ASP A 334 11.69 -5.88 16.39
C ASP A 334 10.84 -6.90 17.13
N ALA A 335 11.35 -8.11 17.35
CA ALA A 335 10.67 -9.10 18.19
C ALA A 335 10.48 -8.61 19.64
N LYS A 336 11.54 -8.05 20.27
CA LYS A 336 11.42 -7.50 21.65
C LYS A 336 10.46 -6.31 21.70
N GLY A 337 10.54 -5.40 20.72
CA GLY A 337 9.65 -4.24 20.60
C GLY A 337 8.19 -4.65 20.43
N THR A 338 7.93 -5.63 19.57
CA THR A 338 6.60 -6.21 19.35
C THR A 338 6.05 -6.83 20.63
N TRP A 339 6.86 -7.55 21.40
CA TRP A 339 6.42 -8.12 22.68
C TRP A 339 6.06 -7.06 23.71
N LEU A 340 6.91 -6.05 23.89
CA LEU A 340 6.65 -4.95 24.82
C LEU A 340 5.40 -4.17 24.44
N LEU A 341 5.26 -3.89 23.14
CA LEU A 341 4.09 -3.23 22.59
C LEU A 341 2.81 -4.05 22.78
N TYR A 342 2.87 -5.37 22.58
CA TYR A 342 1.74 -6.27 22.84
C TYR A 342 1.29 -6.17 24.30
N ARG A 343 2.21 -6.20 25.26
CA ARG A 343 1.88 -6.10 26.69
C ARG A 343 1.27 -4.76 27.05
N GLU A 344 1.80 -3.68 26.51
CA GLU A 344 1.25 -2.35 26.73
C GLU A 344 -0.16 -2.21 26.12
N LEU A 345 -0.37 -2.69 24.90
CA LEU A 345 -1.67 -2.64 24.22
C LEU A 345 -2.70 -3.57 24.87
N GLU A 346 -2.30 -4.76 25.30
CA GLU A 346 -3.12 -5.67 26.10
C GLU A 346 -3.61 -4.98 27.38
N ALA A 347 -2.69 -4.33 28.11
CA ALA A 347 -3.04 -3.58 29.32
C ALA A 347 -3.99 -2.40 29.05
N ARG A 348 -3.79 -1.66 27.95
CA ARG A 348 -4.67 -0.55 27.55
C ARG A 348 -6.05 -1.03 27.13
N LEU A 349 -6.13 -2.00 26.23
CA LEU A 349 -7.38 -2.55 25.72
C LEU A 349 -8.19 -3.23 26.83
N SER A 350 -7.53 -3.87 27.80
CA SER A 350 -8.18 -4.48 28.96
C SER A 350 -8.86 -3.45 29.87
N ARG A 351 -8.41 -2.18 29.85
CA ARG A 351 -9.02 -1.08 30.62
C ARG A 351 -10.13 -0.36 29.86
N MET A 352 -10.29 -0.61 28.57
CA MET A 352 -11.36 -0.01 27.77
C MET A 352 -12.58 -0.89 27.79
N GLU A 353 -13.69 -0.40 28.34
CA GLU A 353 -14.96 -1.14 28.35
C GLU A 353 -15.49 -1.30 26.91
N TRP A 354 -15.90 -2.53 26.57
CA TRP A 354 -16.67 -2.81 25.35
C TRP A 354 -18.12 -3.18 25.68
N LEU A 355 -18.31 -4.14 26.60
CA LEU A 355 -19.62 -4.62 27.01
C LEU A 355 -19.65 -4.90 28.52
N ARG A 356 -20.06 -3.92 29.34
CA ARG A 356 -20.24 -4.06 30.79
C ARG A 356 -19.05 -4.74 31.49
N THR A 357 -19.08 -6.06 31.61
CA THR A 357 -18.04 -6.88 32.23
C THR A 357 -16.90 -7.29 31.29
N ARG A 358 -16.90 -6.81 30.03
CA ARG A 358 -15.91 -7.16 29.01
C ARG A 358 -15.22 -5.93 28.44
N SER A 359 -13.94 -6.10 28.16
CA SER A 359 -13.03 -5.10 27.63
C SER A 359 -12.92 -5.15 26.10
N LEU A 360 -12.27 -4.16 25.51
CA LEU A 360 -11.88 -4.22 24.09
C LEU A 360 -10.82 -5.29 23.83
N PHE A 361 -10.06 -5.73 24.84
CA PHE A 361 -9.15 -6.87 24.67
C PHE A 361 -9.93 -8.18 24.52
N ASP A 362 -11.06 -8.32 25.21
CA ASP A 362 -11.97 -9.45 25.02
C ASP A 362 -12.57 -9.46 23.61
N PHE A 363 -12.97 -8.28 23.11
CA PHE A 363 -13.42 -8.11 21.73
C PHE A 363 -12.34 -8.51 20.72
N TYR A 364 -11.11 -8.03 20.94
CA TYR A 364 -9.99 -8.34 20.09
C TYR A 364 -9.75 -9.85 19.99
N THR A 365 -9.69 -10.51 21.14
CA THR A 365 -9.43 -11.94 21.27
C THR A 365 -10.52 -12.78 20.64
N GLU A 366 -11.79 -12.40 20.80
CA GLU A 366 -12.93 -13.14 20.26
C GLU A 366 -13.15 -12.95 18.76
N TYR A 367 -12.94 -11.73 18.24
CA TYR A 367 -13.31 -11.40 16.86
C TYR A 367 -12.11 -11.10 15.98
N TRP A 368 -11.27 -10.14 16.36
CA TRP A 368 -10.22 -9.63 15.46
C TRP A 368 -9.05 -10.59 15.31
N ARG A 369 -8.71 -11.33 16.36
CA ARG A 369 -7.66 -12.35 16.30
C ARG A 369 -8.02 -13.47 15.31
N PRO A 370 -9.11 -14.24 15.47
CA PRO A 370 -9.46 -15.27 14.48
C PRO A 370 -9.74 -14.69 13.09
N PHE A 371 -10.28 -13.47 13.01
CA PHE A 371 -10.46 -12.80 11.72
C PHE A 371 -9.13 -12.46 11.02
N GLY A 372 -8.09 -12.06 11.77
CA GLY A 372 -6.77 -11.79 11.21
C GLY A 372 -6.14 -13.01 10.53
N GLU A 373 -6.29 -14.19 11.13
CA GLU A 373 -5.84 -15.44 10.51
C GLU A 373 -6.65 -15.77 9.25
N LEU A 374 -7.98 -15.68 9.31
CA LEU A 374 -8.87 -15.87 8.16
C LEU A 374 -8.56 -14.90 7.00
N LEU A 375 -8.25 -13.63 7.29
CA LEU A 375 -7.89 -12.65 6.26
C LEU A 375 -6.71 -13.11 5.42
N THR A 376 -5.68 -13.66 6.05
CA THR A 376 -4.51 -14.15 5.34
C THR A 376 -4.82 -15.40 4.49
N ASP A 377 -5.77 -16.24 4.89
CA ASP A 377 -6.26 -17.33 4.03
C ASP A 377 -7.03 -16.81 2.81
N MET A 378 -7.86 -15.78 3.01
CA MET A 378 -8.58 -15.11 1.92
C MET A 378 -7.61 -14.43 0.94
N GLU A 379 -6.54 -13.80 1.45
CA GLU A 379 -5.50 -13.18 0.64
C GLU A 379 -4.74 -14.21 -0.21
N ARG A 380 -4.41 -15.37 0.38
CA ARG A 380 -3.80 -16.51 -0.32
C ARG A 380 -4.72 -17.06 -1.42
N ALA A 381 -6.00 -17.22 -1.13
CA ALA A 381 -6.98 -17.69 -2.10
C ALA A 381 -7.16 -16.71 -3.27
N GLY A 382 -7.16 -15.42 -2.97
CA GLY A 382 -7.30 -14.35 -3.95
C GLY A 382 -8.65 -14.35 -4.67
N VAL A 383 -8.73 -13.62 -5.79
CA VAL A 383 -9.91 -13.55 -6.65
C VAL A 383 -9.49 -13.81 -8.09
N MET A 384 -10.21 -14.72 -8.76
CA MET A 384 -9.96 -15.05 -10.16
C MET A 384 -10.45 -13.92 -11.08
N VAL A 385 -9.57 -13.48 -11.99
CA VAL A 385 -9.88 -12.44 -13.00
C VAL A 385 -9.71 -13.03 -14.40
N ASP A 386 -10.70 -12.81 -15.28
CA ASP A 386 -10.58 -13.19 -16.69
C ASP A 386 -9.69 -12.18 -17.44
N VAL A 387 -8.40 -12.51 -17.45
CA VAL A 387 -7.35 -11.76 -18.15
C VAL A 387 -7.33 -11.98 -19.67
N ARG A 388 -8.04 -12.99 -20.19
CA ARG A 388 -8.00 -13.35 -21.61
C ARG A 388 -9.03 -12.59 -22.42
N SER A 389 -10.23 -12.40 -21.86
CA SER A 389 -11.36 -11.83 -22.60
C SER A 389 -11.93 -10.57 -21.96
N LYS A 390 -12.30 -10.62 -20.68
CA LYS A 390 -13.04 -9.53 -20.03
C LYS A 390 -12.15 -8.35 -19.69
N LEU A 391 -10.97 -8.59 -19.12
CA LEU A 391 -10.06 -7.52 -18.73
C LEU A 391 -9.56 -6.71 -19.95
N PRO A 392 -9.10 -7.34 -21.06
CA PRO A 392 -8.73 -6.59 -22.27
C PRO A 392 -9.91 -5.79 -22.85
N LEU A 393 -11.11 -6.38 -22.89
CA LEU A 393 -12.30 -5.70 -23.37
C LEU A 393 -12.67 -4.48 -22.50
N ALA A 394 -12.58 -4.62 -21.18
CA ALA A 394 -12.82 -3.53 -20.24
C ALA A 394 -11.77 -2.42 -20.42
N GLN A 395 -10.50 -2.78 -20.62
CA GLN A 395 -9.42 -1.82 -20.90
C GLN A 395 -9.69 -1.05 -22.20
N THR A 396 -10.05 -1.73 -23.29
CA THR A 396 -10.37 -1.07 -24.57
C THR A 396 -11.54 -0.09 -24.42
N ARG A 397 -12.59 -0.47 -23.69
CA ARG A 397 -13.74 0.41 -23.43
C ARG A 397 -13.34 1.63 -22.61
N ALA A 398 -12.61 1.42 -21.50
CA ALA A 398 -12.14 2.51 -20.65
C ALA A 398 -11.23 3.49 -21.42
N GLN A 399 -10.39 2.96 -22.33
CA GLN A 399 -9.55 3.78 -23.19
C GLN A 399 -10.37 4.64 -24.15
N ALA A 400 -11.36 4.04 -24.83
CA ALA A 400 -12.25 4.77 -25.72
C ALA A 400 -13.07 5.85 -24.98
N ASP A 401 -13.57 5.54 -23.78
CA ASP A 401 -14.30 6.50 -22.94
C ASP A 401 -13.39 7.66 -22.50
N ARG A 402 -12.14 7.37 -22.12
CA ARG A 402 -11.13 8.39 -21.79
C ARG A 402 -10.90 9.31 -22.99
N ASP A 403 -10.65 8.75 -24.17
CA ASP A 403 -10.35 9.52 -25.37
C ASP A 403 -11.53 10.41 -25.78
N ALA A 404 -12.76 9.91 -25.65
CA ALA A 404 -13.97 10.68 -25.90
C ALA A 404 -14.15 11.84 -24.89
N ALA A 405 -13.89 11.59 -23.61
CA ALA A 405 -13.95 12.59 -22.56
C ALA A 405 -12.86 13.67 -22.74
N GLU A 406 -11.63 13.27 -23.03
CA GLU A 406 -10.53 14.19 -23.33
C GLU A 406 -10.85 15.06 -24.56
N LEU A 407 -11.35 14.46 -25.64
CA LEU A 407 -11.76 15.22 -26.83
C LEU A 407 -12.86 16.24 -26.49
N THR A 408 -13.83 15.84 -25.69
CA THR A 408 -14.91 16.73 -25.23
C THR A 408 -14.37 17.90 -24.42
N PHE A 409 -13.47 17.62 -23.47
CA PHE A 409 -12.80 18.64 -22.67
C PHE A 409 -11.97 19.59 -23.54
N ARG A 410 -11.15 19.07 -24.46
CA ARG A 410 -10.32 19.89 -25.37
C ARG A 410 -11.17 20.80 -26.24
N LYS A 411 -12.29 20.30 -26.79
CA LYS A 411 -13.25 21.10 -27.56
C LYS A 411 -13.88 22.21 -26.71
N TRP A 412 -14.19 21.94 -25.45
CA TRP A 412 -14.72 22.94 -24.53
C TRP A 412 -13.66 23.99 -24.17
N ALA A 413 -12.47 23.55 -23.75
CA ALA A 413 -11.39 24.43 -23.30
C ALA A 413 -10.89 25.35 -24.43
N ALA A 414 -10.79 24.83 -25.66
CA ALA A 414 -10.38 25.59 -26.83
C ALA A 414 -11.31 26.76 -27.20
N ARG A 415 -12.54 26.80 -26.66
CA ARG A 415 -13.47 27.95 -26.81
C ARG A 415 -13.02 29.17 -26.02
N TYR A 416 -12.25 28.98 -24.95
CA TYR A 416 -11.75 30.06 -24.09
C TYR A 416 -10.33 30.49 -24.49
N THR A 417 -9.48 29.53 -24.83
CA THR A 417 -8.13 29.78 -25.33
C THR A 417 -7.71 28.66 -26.27
N GLU A 418 -7.36 29.00 -27.50
CA GLU A 418 -6.99 28.05 -28.54
C GLU A 418 -5.85 27.12 -28.12
N ALA A 419 -4.88 27.65 -27.36
CA ALA A 419 -3.76 26.92 -26.82
C ALA A 419 -4.16 25.76 -25.88
N ALA A 420 -5.34 25.83 -25.26
CA ALA A 420 -5.84 24.76 -24.39
C ALA A 420 -6.13 23.46 -25.14
N TRP A 421 -6.23 23.49 -26.47
CA TRP A 421 -6.28 22.24 -27.24
C TRP A 421 -5.04 21.37 -27.01
N TYR A 422 -3.88 22.00 -26.85
CA TYR A 422 -2.57 21.35 -26.77
C TYR A 422 -2.12 21.05 -25.33
N MET A 423 -2.98 21.31 -24.35
CA MET A 423 -2.62 21.10 -22.95
C MET A 423 -2.53 19.62 -22.61
N ASN A 424 -1.71 19.28 -21.61
CA ASN A 424 -1.80 18.00 -20.93
C ASN A 424 -3.01 18.04 -19.98
N VAL A 425 -4.08 17.31 -20.33
CA VAL A 425 -5.33 17.26 -19.55
C VAL A 425 -5.10 16.60 -18.17
N GLY A 426 -4.10 15.73 -18.06
CA GLY A 426 -3.68 15.13 -16.78
C GLY A 426 -2.86 16.08 -15.88
N SER A 427 -2.40 17.23 -16.39
CA SER A 427 -1.56 18.13 -15.61
C SER A 427 -2.40 19.06 -14.73
N GLY A 428 -2.38 18.82 -13.42
CA GLY A 428 -3.06 19.66 -12.44
C GLY A 428 -2.67 21.13 -12.52
N THR A 429 -1.42 21.44 -12.88
CA THR A 429 -0.92 22.81 -13.06
C THR A 429 -1.53 23.48 -14.30
N GLN A 430 -1.59 22.78 -15.44
CA GLN A 430 -2.17 23.35 -16.66
C GLN A 430 -3.68 23.56 -16.50
N VAL A 431 -4.39 22.59 -15.91
CA VAL A 431 -5.81 22.70 -15.58
C VAL A 431 -6.06 23.83 -14.57
N GLN A 432 -5.20 23.98 -13.56
CA GLN A 432 -5.28 25.10 -12.60
C GLN A 432 -5.14 26.45 -13.30
N THR A 433 -4.19 26.61 -14.22
CA THR A 433 -4.02 27.87 -14.98
C THR A 433 -5.25 28.15 -15.85
N LEU A 434 -5.81 27.13 -16.52
CA LEU A 434 -7.02 27.31 -17.35
C LEU A 434 -8.24 27.74 -16.52
N LEU A 435 -8.46 27.12 -15.36
CA LEU A 435 -9.67 27.33 -14.55
C LEU A 435 -9.57 28.53 -13.60
N PHE A 436 -8.38 28.83 -13.09
CA PHE A 436 -8.18 29.76 -11.97
C PHE A 436 -7.05 30.76 -12.19
N GLY A 437 -6.56 30.92 -13.42
CA GLY A 437 -5.56 31.94 -13.74
C GLY A 437 -6.02 33.33 -13.29
N GLY A 438 -5.19 34.03 -12.49
CA GLY A 438 -5.52 35.33 -11.90
C GLY A 438 -6.25 35.27 -10.56
N ALA A 439 -6.61 34.10 -10.06
CA ALA A 439 -7.23 33.95 -8.74
C ALA A 439 -6.21 33.92 -7.60
N THR A 440 -6.59 34.43 -6.43
CA THR A 440 -5.78 34.38 -5.21
C THR A 440 -6.05 33.11 -4.43
N ARG A 441 -5.01 32.37 -4.05
CA ARG A 441 -5.14 31.21 -3.16
C ARG A 441 -5.59 31.65 -1.77
N ARG A 442 -6.69 31.07 -1.27
CA ARG A 442 -7.23 31.35 0.07
C ARG A 442 -6.21 31.15 1.19
N ASN A 443 -5.30 30.18 1.07
CA ASN A 443 -4.43 29.75 2.18
C ASN A 443 -2.98 30.24 2.07
N SER A 444 -2.61 30.99 1.02
CA SER A 444 -1.24 31.50 0.84
C SER A 444 -1.16 32.94 0.34
N ALA A 445 -2.28 33.61 0.08
CA ALA A 445 -2.36 34.93 -0.58
C ALA A 445 -1.62 35.01 -1.93
N GLU A 446 -1.12 33.89 -2.44
CA GLU A 446 -0.43 33.77 -3.72
C GLU A 446 -1.45 33.95 -4.85
N VAL A 447 -1.18 34.90 -5.73
CA VAL A 447 -1.98 35.12 -6.93
C VAL A 447 -1.47 34.17 -8.00
N LEU A 448 -2.35 33.29 -8.49
CA LEU A 448 -2.02 32.41 -9.60
C LEU A 448 -1.76 33.25 -10.86
N PRO A 449 -0.71 32.96 -11.62
CA PRO A 449 -0.43 33.70 -12.84
C PRO A 449 -1.59 33.57 -13.81
N LEU A 450 -2.02 34.70 -14.40
CA LEU A 450 -3.11 34.72 -15.39
C LEU A 450 -2.79 33.88 -16.62
N ARG A 451 -1.50 33.80 -16.99
CA ARG A 451 -1.00 33.05 -18.14
C ARG A 451 0.26 32.31 -17.74
N ARG A 452 0.45 31.11 -18.29
CA ARG A 452 1.65 30.30 -18.09
C ARG A 452 2.00 29.57 -19.39
N THR A 453 3.29 29.49 -19.68
CA THR A 453 3.81 28.77 -20.85
C THR A 453 4.26 27.38 -20.41
N PHE A 454 3.87 26.37 -21.18
CA PHE A 454 4.27 25.00 -20.97
C PHE A 454 5.01 24.49 -22.20
N LYS A 455 6.08 23.73 -21.99
CA LYS A 455 6.76 23.04 -23.07
C LYS A 455 5.91 21.85 -23.51
N LEU A 456 5.85 21.65 -24.82
CA LEU A 456 5.18 20.51 -25.43
C LEU A 456 6.18 19.86 -26.39
N GLU A 457 6.38 18.56 -26.22
CA GLU A 457 7.22 17.80 -27.13
C GLU A 457 6.64 17.84 -28.54
N ARG A 458 7.52 17.97 -29.54
CA ARG A 458 7.11 18.16 -30.93
C ARG A 458 6.20 17.04 -31.43
N ALA A 459 6.50 15.79 -31.08
CA ALA A 459 5.68 14.64 -31.45
C ALA A 459 4.26 14.72 -30.87
N ALA A 460 4.13 15.10 -29.59
CA ALA A 460 2.84 15.29 -28.95
C ALA A 460 2.06 16.46 -29.56
N PHE A 461 2.75 17.54 -29.95
CA PHE A 461 2.13 18.64 -30.68
C PHE A 461 1.55 18.18 -32.03
N GLU A 462 2.33 17.45 -32.83
CA GLU A 462 1.91 16.97 -34.16
C GLU A 462 0.66 16.07 -34.06
N GLU A 463 0.65 15.13 -33.10
CA GLU A 463 -0.49 14.26 -32.84
C GLU A 463 -1.76 15.06 -32.46
N LEU A 464 -1.63 15.95 -31.48
CA LEU A 464 -2.75 16.78 -31.03
C LEU A 464 -3.24 17.73 -32.12
N HIS A 465 -2.34 18.24 -32.96
CA HIS A 465 -2.68 19.11 -34.08
C HIS A 465 -3.50 18.37 -35.14
N VAL A 466 -3.09 17.15 -35.52
CA VAL A 466 -3.89 16.29 -36.42
C VAL A 466 -5.26 15.98 -35.82
N ALA A 467 -5.33 15.66 -34.53
CA ALA A 467 -6.60 15.42 -33.84
C ALA A 467 -7.50 16.66 -33.86
N ARG A 468 -6.91 17.86 -33.76
CA ARG A 468 -7.63 19.14 -33.89
C ARG A 468 -8.27 19.31 -35.25
N LEU A 469 -7.48 19.14 -36.31
CA LEU A 469 -7.93 19.32 -37.69
C LEU A 469 -9.08 18.36 -38.02
N ARG A 470 -8.99 17.11 -37.55
CA ARG A 470 -10.07 16.12 -37.67
C ARG A 470 -11.33 16.56 -36.91
N ALA A 471 -11.18 17.12 -35.72
CA ALA A 471 -12.29 17.51 -34.86
C ALA A 471 -12.99 18.82 -35.27
N THR A 472 -12.30 19.74 -35.95
CA THR A 472 -12.83 21.05 -36.37
C THR A 472 -13.24 21.11 -37.85
N GLY A 473 -13.26 19.97 -38.54
CA GLY A 473 -13.78 19.86 -39.91
C GLY A 473 -12.91 20.54 -40.98
N HIS A 474 -11.67 20.92 -40.67
CA HIS A 474 -10.73 21.52 -41.64
C HIS A 474 -9.94 20.46 -42.44
N ALA A 475 -10.52 19.27 -42.62
CA ALA A 475 -9.98 18.32 -43.58
C ALA A 475 -10.38 18.77 -44.99
N HIS A 476 -9.39 19.17 -45.80
CA HIS A 476 -9.50 19.10 -47.26
C HIS A 476 -10.07 17.73 -47.64
N GLY A 477 -11.35 17.72 -48.04
CA GLY A 477 -12.16 16.53 -48.26
C GLY A 477 -11.80 15.68 -49.48
N ALA A 478 -10.54 15.63 -49.91
CA ALA A 478 -10.13 14.85 -51.08
C ALA A 478 -8.91 13.94 -50.83
N GLU A 479 -7.88 14.40 -50.11
CA GLU A 479 -6.61 13.64 -50.00
C GLU A 479 -6.58 12.63 -48.83
N ALA A 480 -7.15 12.98 -47.68
CA ALA A 480 -7.17 12.07 -46.52
C ALA A 480 -8.04 10.82 -46.75
N GLY A 481 -9.09 10.96 -47.58
CA GLY A 481 -9.95 9.84 -47.98
C GLY A 481 -9.28 8.87 -48.96
N ALA A 482 -8.34 9.34 -49.78
CA ALA A 482 -7.58 8.51 -50.70
C ALA A 482 -6.50 7.70 -49.95
N ALA A 483 -5.74 8.36 -49.07
CA ALA A 483 -4.71 7.70 -48.27
C ALA A 483 -5.28 6.66 -47.29
N ALA A 484 -6.44 6.95 -46.68
CA ALA A 484 -7.11 5.99 -45.79
C ALA A 484 -7.68 4.78 -46.55
N ARG A 485 -8.21 4.98 -47.77
CA ARG A 485 -8.66 3.87 -48.63
C ARG A 485 -7.50 3.02 -49.13
N GLU A 486 -6.37 3.64 -49.44
CA GLU A 486 -5.17 2.94 -49.87
C GLU A 486 -4.52 2.15 -48.73
N ALA A 487 -4.48 2.71 -47.52
CA ALA A 487 -4.02 2.00 -46.32
C ALA A 487 -4.96 0.83 -45.95
N ALA A 488 -6.28 1.03 -46.04
CA ALA A 488 -7.27 -0.04 -45.83
C ALA A 488 -7.17 -1.15 -46.90
N ALA A 489 -6.92 -0.79 -48.16
CA ALA A 489 -6.71 -1.75 -49.24
C ALA A 489 -5.41 -2.56 -49.06
N ARG A 490 -4.32 -1.92 -48.60
CA ARG A 490 -3.05 -2.60 -48.28
C ARG A 490 -3.19 -3.52 -47.07
N ALA A 491 -3.91 -3.10 -46.04
CA ALA A 491 -4.20 -3.94 -44.87
C ALA A 491 -5.06 -5.16 -45.25
N ALA A 492 -6.14 -4.95 -46.04
CA ALA A 492 -6.99 -6.04 -46.52
C ALA A 492 -6.24 -7.02 -47.43
N ALA A 493 -5.33 -6.52 -48.29
CA ALA A 493 -4.48 -7.37 -49.12
C ALA A 493 -3.47 -8.18 -48.29
N ALA A 494 -2.90 -7.60 -47.22
CA ALA A 494 -2.01 -8.31 -46.30
C ALA A 494 -2.76 -9.39 -45.50
N THR A 495 -3.99 -9.11 -45.05
CA THR A 495 -4.83 -10.11 -44.36
C THR A 495 -5.27 -11.23 -45.29
N ALA A 496 -5.58 -10.93 -46.56
CA ALA A 496 -5.93 -11.93 -47.56
C ALA A 496 -4.74 -12.80 -47.99
N ALA A 497 -3.52 -12.25 -47.98
CA ALA A 497 -2.29 -13.00 -48.23
C ALA A 497 -1.95 -13.93 -47.04
N ALA A 498 -2.13 -13.46 -45.80
CA ALA A 498 -1.92 -14.25 -44.59
C ALA A 498 -2.96 -15.38 -44.39
N ALA A 499 -4.14 -15.29 -45.03
CA ALA A 499 -5.15 -16.34 -45.00
C ALA A 499 -4.99 -17.40 -46.12
N LYS A 500 -4.04 -17.20 -47.06
CA LYS A 500 -3.71 -18.13 -48.16
C LYS A 500 -2.39 -18.88 -47.94
N MET A 501 -1.63 -18.54 -46.91
CA MET A 501 -0.54 -19.36 -46.34
C MET A 501 -1.08 -20.13 -45.14
#